data_AF-A0A943RF96-F1
#
_entry.id   AF-A0A943RF96-F1
#
_cell.length_a   1.000
_cell.length_b   1.000
_cell.length_c   1.000
_cell.angle_alpha   90.00
_cell.angle_beta   90.00
_cell.angle_gamma   90.00
#
_symmetry.space_group_name_H-M   'P 1'
#
loop_
_entity.id
_entity.type
_entity.pdbx_description
1 polymer ?
#
loop_
_entity_poly.entity_id
_entity_poly.type
_entity_poly.pdbx_seq_one_letter_code
_entity_poly.pdbx_strand_id
1 'polypeptide(L)'
;MESIISEILDRLRAGEELDAKALLRILNDHNKRLDANAPHYSKKKLLPFYLRTKERDPQRWQSWNITPELEQQLVHLLQVKPRRSASGVATITVITKPWKCGGACIYCPNDLRMPKSYLSDEPACQRAERNYFDPYLQVTSRLRALNQMGHVTDKIELIVLGGTWSDYPRAYQIWFITELFRALNDAGDKLPGRSTPFLGKDIERPGSLSPTTSFEAANARERRQFYRDCGLSYERDDLVAFTQTEQRLVDEGKLTYNEAMVNLYETREPWKTIAQHQHATLDELKREHVRNEQAAHRVVGLVVETRPSLITPENLTFLRTLGATKVQMGVQSLDQ
;
A
#
# COMPACT_ATOMS: atom_id res chain seq x y z
N MET A 1 -11.43 8.46 -25.20
CA MET A 1 -11.85 7.68 -23.99
C MET A 1 -13.29 7.96 -23.61
N GLU A 2 -13.74 9.23 -23.57
CA GLU A 2 -15.16 9.53 -23.33
C GLU A 2 -16.09 8.85 -24.33
N SER A 3 -15.79 8.95 -25.63
CA SER A 3 -16.55 8.27 -26.69
C SER A 3 -16.74 6.77 -26.44
N ILE A 4 -15.76 6.10 -25.83
CA ILE A 4 -15.83 4.69 -25.47
C ILE A 4 -16.76 4.48 -24.27
N ILE A 5 -16.67 5.32 -23.25
CA ILE A 5 -17.55 5.25 -22.07
C ILE A 5 -19.00 5.52 -22.46
N SER A 6 -19.26 6.53 -23.28
CA SER A 6 -20.59 6.84 -23.79
C SER A 6 -21.18 5.67 -24.60
N GLU A 7 -20.41 5.09 -25.53
CA GLU A 7 -20.89 3.93 -26.30
C GLU A 7 -21.20 2.71 -25.42
N ILE A 8 -20.37 2.45 -24.39
CA ILE A 8 -20.65 1.37 -23.42
C ILE A 8 -21.94 1.66 -22.66
N LEU A 9 -22.13 2.89 -22.17
CA LEU A 9 -23.33 3.29 -21.43
C LEU A 9 -24.60 3.17 -22.28
N ASP A 10 -24.55 3.58 -23.55
CA ASP A 10 -25.70 3.50 -24.45
C ASP A 10 -26.10 2.05 -24.74
N ARG A 11 -25.13 1.17 -24.94
CA ARG A 11 -25.37 -0.28 -25.12
C ARG A 11 -25.95 -0.94 -23.87
N LEU A 12 -25.40 -0.63 -22.68
CA LEU A 12 -25.94 -1.14 -21.41
C LEU A 12 -27.38 -0.63 -21.17
N ARG A 13 -27.68 0.63 -21.49
CA ARG A 13 -29.05 1.18 -21.43
C ARG A 13 -30.02 0.49 -22.37
N ALA A 14 -29.55 0.07 -23.54
CA ALA A 14 -30.34 -0.71 -24.49
C ALA A 14 -30.59 -2.16 -24.01
N GLY A 15 -30.07 -2.54 -22.84
CA GLY A 15 -30.21 -3.88 -22.27
C GLY A 15 -29.23 -4.91 -22.85
N GLU A 16 -28.17 -4.46 -23.55
CA GLU A 16 -27.15 -5.36 -24.08
C GLU A 16 -26.28 -5.92 -22.94
N GLU A 17 -26.15 -7.25 -22.85
CA GLU A 17 -25.16 -7.87 -21.96
C GLU A 17 -23.77 -7.77 -22.58
N LEU A 18 -22.95 -6.85 -22.06
CA LEU A 18 -21.57 -6.67 -22.51
C LEU A 18 -20.62 -7.54 -21.69
N ASP A 19 -19.87 -8.40 -22.38
CA ASP A 19 -18.79 -9.20 -21.81
C ASP A 19 -17.41 -8.59 -22.12
N ALA A 20 -16.34 -9.26 -21.64
CA ALA A 20 -14.97 -8.82 -21.89
C ALA A 20 -14.60 -8.78 -23.39
N LYS A 21 -15.23 -9.62 -24.23
CA LYS A 21 -14.99 -9.70 -25.67
C LYS A 21 -15.67 -8.54 -26.40
N ALA A 22 -16.90 -8.19 -26.01
CA ALA A 22 -17.62 -7.03 -26.49
C ALA A 22 -16.85 -5.75 -26.18
N LEU A 23 -16.36 -5.59 -24.95
CA LEU A 23 -15.51 -4.45 -24.58
C LEU A 23 -14.24 -4.36 -25.42
N LEU A 24 -13.60 -5.49 -25.72
CA LEU A 24 -12.40 -5.53 -26.54
C LEU A 24 -12.68 -5.14 -28.00
N ARG A 25 -13.86 -5.52 -28.53
CA ARG A 25 -14.33 -5.07 -29.85
C ARG A 25 -14.52 -3.56 -29.88
N ILE A 26 -15.26 -3.01 -28.90
CA ILE A 26 -15.46 -1.55 -28.78
C ILE A 26 -14.11 -0.82 -28.73
N LEU A 27 -13.18 -1.28 -27.89
CA LEU A 27 -11.83 -0.71 -27.81
C LEU A 27 -11.08 -0.75 -29.14
N ASN A 28 -11.12 -1.89 -29.84
CA ASN A 28 -10.45 -2.05 -31.12
C ASN A 28 -11.06 -1.17 -32.21
N ASP A 29 -12.38 -1.02 -32.23
CA ASP A 29 -13.06 -0.20 -33.23
C ASP A 29 -12.81 1.30 -33.01
N HIS A 30 -12.73 1.77 -31.76
CA HIS A 30 -12.25 3.12 -31.47
C HIS A 30 -10.78 3.31 -31.82
N ASN A 31 -9.94 2.29 -31.58
CA ASN A 31 -8.52 2.35 -31.92
C ASN A 31 -8.27 2.38 -33.43
N LYS A 32 -9.10 1.73 -34.25
CA LYS A 32 -9.01 1.81 -35.72
C LYS A 32 -9.33 3.20 -36.27
N ARG A 33 -10.09 4.02 -35.53
CA ARG A 33 -10.47 5.38 -35.90
C ARG A 33 -9.43 6.43 -35.46
N LEU A 34 -8.36 6.01 -34.79
CA LEU A 34 -7.26 6.88 -34.41
C LEU A 34 -6.28 7.06 -35.57
N ASP A 35 -5.65 8.24 -35.63
CA ASP A 35 -4.52 8.47 -36.52
C ASP A 35 -3.36 7.50 -36.19
N ALA A 36 -2.56 7.15 -37.20
CA ALA A 36 -1.47 6.17 -37.06
C ALA A 36 -0.45 6.48 -35.94
N ASN A 37 -0.31 7.75 -35.56
CA ASN A 37 0.62 8.21 -34.53
C ASN A 37 -0.05 8.46 -33.16
N ALA A 38 -1.36 8.26 -33.03
CA ALA A 38 -2.07 8.51 -31.79
C ALA A 38 -1.96 7.30 -30.83
N PRO A 39 -1.80 7.53 -29.51
CA PRO A 39 -1.67 6.44 -28.55
C PRO A 39 -2.97 5.64 -28.44
N HIS A 40 -2.88 4.33 -28.64
CA HIS A 40 -4.01 3.41 -28.49
C HIS A 40 -4.68 3.50 -27.11
N TYR A 41 -6.01 3.41 -27.12
CA TYR A 41 -6.82 3.18 -25.94
C TYR A 41 -6.61 1.75 -25.40
N SER A 42 -6.57 1.63 -24.08
CA SER A 42 -6.37 0.35 -23.38
C SER A 42 -7.40 0.21 -22.26
N LYS A 43 -7.95 -1.01 -22.06
CA LYS A 43 -8.93 -1.31 -21.00
C LYS A 43 -8.51 -0.75 -19.63
N LYS A 44 -7.23 -0.92 -19.26
CA LYS A 44 -6.65 -0.44 -18.00
C LYS A 44 -6.75 1.06 -17.74
N LYS A 45 -7.05 1.88 -18.75
CA LYS A 45 -7.20 3.34 -18.62
C LYS A 45 -8.66 3.79 -18.52
N LEU A 46 -9.63 2.94 -18.89
CA LEU A 46 -11.06 3.31 -18.93
C LEU A 46 -11.65 3.55 -17.54
N LEU A 47 -11.45 2.62 -16.61
CA LEU A 47 -11.97 2.79 -15.25
C LEU A 47 -11.29 3.95 -14.49
N PRO A 48 -9.95 4.13 -14.54
CA PRO A 48 -9.32 5.31 -13.96
C PRO A 48 -9.79 6.63 -14.58
N PHE A 49 -10.11 6.64 -15.87
CA PHE A 49 -10.70 7.80 -16.54
C PHE A 49 -12.10 8.09 -15.99
N TYR A 50 -12.97 7.08 -15.93
CA TYR A 50 -14.32 7.19 -15.36
C TYR A 50 -14.31 7.76 -13.94
N LEU A 51 -13.54 7.14 -13.03
CA LEU A 51 -13.45 7.55 -11.63
C LEU A 51 -12.93 8.98 -11.48
N ARG A 52 -11.96 9.38 -12.30
CA ARG A 52 -11.41 10.75 -12.30
C ARG A 52 -12.45 11.77 -12.77
N THR A 53 -13.23 11.45 -13.80
CA THR A 53 -14.32 12.33 -14.27
C THR A 53 -15.37 12.50 -13.18
N LYS A 54 -15.77 11.41 -12.51
CA LYS A 54 -16.72 11.46 -11.38
C LYS A 54 -16.23 12.36 -10.24
N GLU A 55 -14.94 12.31 -9.90
CA GLU A 55 -14.36 13.10 -8.81
C GLU A 55 -14.12 14.57 -9.19
N ARG A 56 -13.60 14.84 -10.39
CA ARG A 56 -13.08 16.17 -10.78
C ARG A 56 -14.00 16.98 -11.68
N ASP A 57 -14.98 16.34 -12.31
CA ASP A 57 -15.90 16.99 -13.24
C ASP A 57 -17.34 16.47 -13.03
N PRO A 58 -17.99 16.89 -11.92
CA PRO A 58 -19.31 16.40 -11.55
C PRO A 58 -20.39 16.73 -12.60
N GLN A 59 -20.27 17.86 -13.30
CA GLN A 59 -21.22 18.26 -14.35
C GLN A 59 -21.17 17.28 -15.52
N ARG A 60 -19.96 16.94 -15.98
CA ARG A 60 -19.79 15.95 -17.06
C ARG A 60 -20.24 14.56 -16.63
N TRP A 61 -19.93 14.14 -15.40
CA TRP A 61 -20.43 12.88 -14.88
C TRP A 61 -21.96 12.84 -14.79
N GLN A 62 -22.61 13.93 -14.34
CA GLN A 62 -24.07 14.05 -14.30
C GLN A 62 -24.69 14.00 -15.70
N SER A 63 -24.04 14.59 -16.71
CA SER A 63 -24.51 14.53 -18.10
C SER A 63 -24.63 13.10 -18.64
N TRP A 64 -23.85 12.17 -18.08
CA TRP A 64 -23.92 10.76 -18.43
C TRP A 64 -25.10 10.04 -17.80
N ASN A 65 -25.94 10.68 -16.97
CA ASN A 65 -27.19 10.16 -16.39
C ASN A 65 -27.11 8.67 -15.99
N ILE A 66 -26.15 8.36 -15.12
CA ILE A 66 -25.82 6.99 -14.71
C ILE A 66 -26.62 6.65 -13.45
N THR A 67 -27.47 5.61 -13.52
CA THR A 67 -28.16 5.06 -12.34
C THR A 67 -27.22 4.16 -11.52
N PRO A 68 -27.50 3.88 -10.23
CA PRO A 68 -26.67 2.98 -9.42
C PRO A 68 -26.48 1.59 -10.05
N GLU A 69 -27.50 1.06 -10.71
CA GLU A 69 -27.47 -0.25 -11.39
C GLU A 69 -26.55 -0.21 -12.62
N LEU A 70 -26.66 0.86 -13.41
CA LEU A 70 -25.82 1.07 -14.60
C LEU A 70 -24.36 1.30 -14.21
N GLU A 71 -24.10 2.01 -13.10
CA GLU A 71 -22.76 2.19 -12.56
C GLU A 71 -22.15 0.84 -12.15
N GLN A 72 -22.91 -0.04 -11.49
CA GLN A 72 -22.43 -1.37 -11.12
C GLN A 72 -22.04 -2.20 -12.34
N GLN A 73 -22.88 -2.22 -13.39
CA GLN A 73 -22.59 -2.92 -14.64
C GLN A 73 -21.35 -2.35 -15.33
N LEU A 74 -21.23 -1.02 -15.43
CA LEU A 74 -20.08 -0.36 -16.03
C LEU A 74 -18.78 -0.68 -15.29
N VAL A 75 -18.77 -0.52 -13.95
CA VAL A 75 -17.57 -0.81 -13.13
C VAL A 75 -17.19 -2.28 -13.24
N HIS A 76 -18.15 -3.19 -13.25
CA HIS A 76 -17.92 -4.62 -13.42
C HIS A 76 -17.26 -4.93 -14.78
N LEU A 77 -17.77 -4.36 -15.87
CA LEU A 77 -17.23 -4.54 -17.22
C LEU A 77 -15.81 -4.00 -17.35
N LEU A 78 -15.56 -2.81 -16.80
CA LEU A 78 -14.28 -2.11 -16.89
C LEU A 78 -13.21 -2.65 -15.94
N GLN A 79 -13.59 -3.46 -14.95
CA GLN A 79 -12.68 -4.06 -13.98
C GLN A 79 -11.55 -4.84 -14.68
N VAL A 80 -10.30 -4.63 -14.25
CA VAL A 80 -9.13 -5.31 -14.80
C VAL A 80 -8.67 -6.38 -13.83
N LYS A 81 -8.44 -7.61 -14.33
CA LYS A 81 -8.17 -8.82 -13.55
C LYS A 81 -9.34 -9.14 -12.60
N PRO A 82 -10.39 -9.85 -13.06
CA PRO A 82 -11.47 -10.27 -12.17
C PRO A 82 -10.90 -10.96 -10.93
N ARG A 83 -11.48 -10.66 -9.75
CA ARG A 83 -10.98 -11.10 -8.44
C ARG A 83 -10.62 -12.59 -8.47
N ARG A 84 -9.39 -12.94 -8.08
CA ARG A 84 -9.02 -14.33 -7.76
C ARG A 84 -9.55 -14.78 -6.39
N SER A 85 -9.93 -13.84 -5.53
CA SER A 85 -10.39 -14.09 -4.17
C SER A 85 -11.90 -14.37 -4.14
N ALA A 86 -12.28 -15.62 -3.90
CA ALA A 86 -13.69 -16.04 -3.74
C ALA A 86 -14.41 -15.32 -2.56
N SER A 87 -13.65 -14.84 -1.56
CA SER A 87 -14.17 -14.24 -0.32
C SER A 87 -14.44 -12.73 -0.38
N GLY A 88 -14.03 -12.06 -1.47
CA GLY A 88 -14.19 -10.62 -1.61
C GLY A 88 -13.33 -9.74 -0.67
N VAL A 89 -12.32 -10.34 -0.02
CA VAL A 89 -11.30 -9.65 0.78
C VAL A 89 -10.17 -9.19 -0.14
N ALA A 90 -9.75 -7.93 -0.03
CA ALA A 90 -8.62 -7.39 -0.78
C ALA A 90 -7.32 -7.52 0.01
N THR A 91 -6.31 -8.14 -0.59
CA THR A 91 -5.00 -8.33 0.05
C THR A 91 -4.07 -7.16 -0.24
N ILE A 92 -3.46 -6.61 0.82
CA ILE A 92 -2.44 -5.57 0.76
C ILE A 92 -1.16 -6.11 1.42
N THR A 93 -0.18 -6.42 0.57
CA THR A 93 1.16 -6.81 1.00
C THR A 93 2.03 -5.57 1.18
N VAL A 94 2.67 -5.44 2.35
CA VAL A 94 3.62 -4.39 2.71
C VAL A 94 4.95 -5.02 3.11
N ILE A 95 6.05 -4.33 2.83
CA ILE A 95 7.42 -4.78 3.14
C ILE A 95 8.02 -3.83 4.18
N THR A 96 8.63 -4.37 5.22
CA THR A 96 9.36 -3.58 6.22
C THR A 96 10.69 -3.03 5.66
N LYS A 97 11.25 -1.99 6.29
CA LYS A 97 12.54 -1.41 5.86
C LYS A 97 13.69 -2.42 5.97
N PRO A 98 14.76 -2.30 5.16
CA PRO A 98 15.99 -3.08 5.35
C PRO A 98 16.48 -3.05 6.81
N TRP A 99 16.85 -4.22 7.34
CA TRP A 99 17.24 -4.38 8.73
C TRP A 99 18.14 -5.59 8.92
N LYS A 100 18.96 -5.54 9.97
CA LYS A 100 19.76 -6.67 10.42
C LYS A 100 18.90 -7.89 10.73
N CYS A 101 19.47 -9.07 10.53
CA CYS A 101 18.81 -10.35 10.79
C CYS A 101 19.52 -11.07 11.93
N GLY A 102 18.76 -11.54 12.91
CA GLY A 102 19.27 -12.42 13.98
C GLY A 102 19.55 -13.86 13.52
N GLY A 103 19.19 -14.21 12.29
CA GLY A 103 19.42 -15.54 11.69
C GLY A 103 20.61 -15.55 10.74
N ALA A 104 21.30 -16.69 10.66
CA ALA A 104 22.46 -16.91 9.79
C ALA A 104 22.15 -17.93 8.68
N CYS A 105 21.06 -17.71 7.93
CA CYS A 105 20.65 -18.62 6.86
C CYS A 105 21.49 -18.42 5.58
N ILE A 106 22.19 -19.49 5.16
CA ILE A 106 23.05 -19.49 3.96
C ILE A 106 22.28 -19.35 2.64
N TYR A 107 21.00 -19.73 2.62
CA TYR A 107 20.16 -19.65 1.42
C TYR A 107 19.50 -18.29 1.24
N CYS A 108 19.46 -17.47 2.27
CA CYS A 108 18.80 -16.17 2.19
C CYS A 108 19.68 -15.18 1.40
N PRO A 109 19.16 -14.56 0.32
CA PRO A 109 19.90 -13.53 -0.40
C PRO A 109 20.28 -12.37 0.53
N ASN A 110 21.33 -11.65 0.14
CA ASN A 110 21.87 -10.47 0.84
C ASN A 110 21.68 -9.20 -0.02
N ASP A 111 20.49 -8.97 -0.57
CA ASP A 111 20.19 -7.71 -1.27
C ASP A 111 20.06 -6.58 -0.25
N LEU A 112 21.05 -5.68 -0.19
CA LEU A 112 21.11 -4.61 0.80
C LEU A 112 20.05 -3.52 0.61
N ARG A 113 19.29 -3.54 -0.49
CA ARG A 113 18.15 -2.64 -0.71
C ARG A 113 16.87 -3.16 -0.08
N MET A 114 16.85 -4.40 0.38
CA MET A 114 15.65 -5.08 0.86
C MET A 114 15.86 -5.69 2.25
N PRO A 115 14.78 -5.97 3.00
CA PRO A 115 14.90 -6.84 4.16
C PRO A 115 15.38 -8.24 3.74
N LYS A 116 16.07 -8.92 4.66
CA LYS A 116 16.60 -10.27 4.45
C LYS A 116 15.54 -11.20 3.82
N SER A 117 16.01 -12.02 2.88
CA SER A 117 15.22 -12.98 2.07
C SER A 117 14.44 -12.42 0.89
N TYR A 118 14.36 -11.09 0.74
CA TYR A 118 13.63 -10.44 -0.34
C TYR A 118 14.59 -9.84 -1.38
N LEU A 119 14.13 -9.74 -2.63
CA LEU A 119 14.91 -9.22 -3.75
C LEU A 119 14.30 -7.95 -4.33
N SER A 120 15.14 -6.97 -4.66
CA SER A 120 14.68 -5.65 -5.10
C SER A 120 13.93 -5.64 -6.43
N ASP A 121 14.07 -6.69 -7.25
CA ASP A 121 13.35 -6.84 -8.51
C ASP A 121 11.94 -7.44 -8.36
N GLU A 122 11.54 -7.84 -7.15
CA GLU A 122 10.18 -8.32 -6.91
C GLU A 122 9.16 -7.17 -6.91
N PRO A 123 7.95 -7.36 -7.48
CA PRO A 123 6.98 -6.27 -7.58
C PRO A 123 6.54 -5.67 -6.24
N ALA A 124 6.50 -6.45 -5.15
CA ALA A 124 6.15 -5.94 -3.82
C ALA A 124 7.28 -5.08 -3.23
N CYS A 125 8.51 -5.57 -3.33
CA CYS A 125 9.74 -4.89 -2.96
C CYS A 125 9.91 -3.55 -3.67
N GLN A 126 9.78 -3.53 -5.00
CA GLN A 126 9.86 -2.29 -5.79
C GLN A 126 8.81 -1.24 -5.34
N ARG A 127 7.61 -1.68 -4.97
CA ARG A 127 6.57 -0.76 -4.46
C ARG A 127 6.91 -0.24 -3.08
N ALA A 128 7.47 -1.07 -2.21
CA ALA A 128 7.85 -0.68 -0.87
C ALA A 128 8.99 0.33 -0.90
N GLU A 129 10.03 0.05 -1.67
CA GLU A 129 11.20 0.92 -1.83
C GLU A 129 10.83 2.29 -2.41
N ARG A 130 9.96 2.34 -3.44
CA ARG A 130 9.40 3.59 -3.98
C ARG A 130 8.56 4.39 -2.98
N ASN A 131 8.12 3.77 -1.90
CA ASN A 131 7.40 4.40 -0.80
C ASN A 131 8.27 4.52 0.46
N TYR A 132 9.61 4.47 0.33
CA TYR A 132 10.56 4.61 1.44
C TYR A 132 10.39 3.56 2.55
N PHE A 133 9.77 2.42 2.23
CA PHE A 133 9.30 1.42 3.19
C PHE A 133 8.33 1.96 4.25
N ASP A 134 7.73 3.13 4.01
CA ASP A 134 6.75 3.73 4.90
C ASP A 134 5.40 2.98 4.80
N PRO A 135 4.89 2.41 5.91
CA PRO A 135 3.66 1.62 5.92
C PRO A 135 2.43 2.38 5.40
N TYR A 136 2.29 3.65 5.76
CA TYR A 136 1.14 4.47 5.36
C TYR A 136 1.17 4.76 3.86
N LEU A 137 2.35 5.10 3.33
CA LEU A 137 2.54 5.35 1.90
C LEU A 137 2.30 4.08 1.08
N GLN A 138 2.79 2.93 1.55
CA GLN A 138 2.57 1.63 0.91
C GLN A 138 1.06 1.30 0.82
N VAL A 139 0.32 1.42 1.94
CA VAL A 139 -1.13 1.16 1.99
C VAL A 139 -1.89 2.16 1.12
N THR A 140 -1.63 3.46 1.25
CA THR A 140 -2.30 4.50 0.46
C THR A 140 -2.09 4.29 -1.04
N SER A 141 -0.85 3.99 -1.45
CA SER A 141 -0.54 3.69 -2.85
C SER A 141 -1.26 2.43 -3.34
N ARG A 142 -1.36 1.40 -2.49
CA ARG A 142 -2.02 0.14 -2.85
C ARG A 142 -3.54 0.29 -2.94
N LEU A 143 -4.18 0.98 -2.00
CA LEU A 143 -5.61 1.30 -2.04
C LEU A 143 -5.96 2.07 -3.31
N ARG A 144 -5.17 3.09 -3.66
CA ARG A 144 -5.38 3.85 -4.91
C ARG A 144 -5.32 2.95 -6.14
N ALA A 145 -4.33 2.06 -6.21
CA ALA A 145 -4.19 1.12 -7.33
C ALA A 145 -5.38 0.15 -7.39
N LEU A 146 -5.83 -0.38 -6.24
CA LEU A 146 -6.98 -1.29 -6.17
C LEU A 146 -8.28 -0.58 -6.61
N ASN A 147 -8.51 0.65 -6.16
CA ASN A 147 -9.65 1.45 -6.56
C ASN A 147 -9.63 1.75 -8.08
N GLN A 148 -8.48 2.13 -8.62
CA GLN A 148 -8.29 2.35 -10.07
C GLN A 148 -8.54 1.09 -10.91
N MET A 149 -8.34 -0.10 -10.32
CA MET A 149 -8.66 -1.38 -10.95
C MET A 149 -10.11 -1.82 -10.71
N GLY A 150 -10.88 -1.11 -9.88
CA GLY A 150 -12.29 -1.41 -9.58
C GLY A 150 -12.48 -2.51 -8.54
N HIS A 151 -11.45 -2.80 -7.75
CA HIS A 151 -11.60 -3.76 -6.66
C HIS A 151 -12.29 -3.11 -5.48
N VAL A 152 -13.28 -3.79 -4.91
CA VAL A 152 -13.86 -3.41 -3.63
C VAL A 152 -12.79 -3.61 -2.54
N THR A 153 -12.67 -2.64 -1.65
CA THR A 153 -11.66 -2.58 -0.59
C THR A 153 -12.29 -2.39 0.80
N ASP A 154 -13.54 -2.82 0.97
CA ASP A 154 -14.28 -2.72 2.24
C ASP A 154 -13.72 -3.65 3.32
N LYS A 155 -13.09 -4.75 2.90
CA LYS A 155 -12.41 -5.73 3.74
C LYS A 155 -10.98 -5.93 3.25
N ILE A 156 -10.01 -5.73 4.13
CA ILE A 156 -8.58 -5.81 3.84
C ILE A 156 -7.92 -6.91 4.66
N GLU A 157 -7.13 -7.76 4.01
CA GLU A 157 -6.12 -8.59 4.69
C GLU A 157 -4.75 -7.93 4.47
N LEU A 158 -4.12 -7.49 5.56
CA LEU A 158 -2.77 -6.97 5.56
C LEU A 158 -1.78 -8.13 5.65
N ILE A 159 -0.75 -8.13 4.82
CA ILE A 159 0.35 -9.09 4.89
C ILE A 159 1.65 -8.32 5.07
N VAL A 160 2.23 -8.41 6.26
CA VAL A 160 3.50 -7.80 6.60
C VAL A 160 4.61 -8.80 6.32
N LEU A 161 5.36 -8.48 5.28
CA LEU A 161 6.51 -9.24 4.81
C LEU A 161 7.80 -8.57 5.25
N GLY A 162 8.80 -9.41 5.49
CA GLY A 162 10.12 -9.01 5.99
C GLY A 162 10.62 -10.08 6.92
N GLY A 163 11.60 -10.87 6.47
CA GLY A 163 12.06 -12.10 7.13
C GLY A 163 12.66 -11.94 8.54
N THR A 164 12.63 -10.72 9.08
CA THR A 164 13.25 -10.29 10.32
C THR A 164 12.29 -9.54 11.24
N TRP A 165 10.95 -9.68 11.10
CA TRP A 165 9.95 -8.94 11.88
C TRP A 165 10.28 -8.80 13.38
N SER A 166 10.72 -9.89 14.02
CA SER A 166 11.04 -9.92 15.44
C SER A 166 12.41 -9.30 15.82
N ASP A 167 13.26 -8.99 14.84
CA ASP A 167 14.55 -8.33 15.07
C ASP A 167 14.43 -6.80 15.10
N TYR A 168 13.29 -6.24 14.67
CA TYR A 168 13.01 -4.80 14.74
C TYR A 168 12.71 -4.38 16.18
N PRO A 169 13.06 -3.15 16.59
CA PRO A 169 12.67 -2.60 17.89
C PRO A 169 11.15 -2.61 18.08
N ARG A 170 10.66 -2.91 19.29
CA ARG A 170 9.21 -2.94 19.59
C ARG A 170 8.50 -1.64 19.21
N ALA A 171 9.12 -0.48 19.48
CA ALA A 171 8.55 0.81 19.11
C ALA A 171 8.34 0.95 17.59
N TYR A 172 9.27 0.43 16.78
CA TYR A 172 9.14 0.39 15.32
C TYR A 172 8.04 -0.57 14.88
N GLN A 173 7.96 -1.77 15.48
CA GLN A 173 6.91 -2.75 15.15
C GLN A 173 5.52 -2.17 15.43
N ILE A 174 5.33 -1.54 16.59
CA ILE A 174 4.06 -0.90 16.98
C ILE A 174 3.75 0.24 16.01
N TRP A 175 4.70 1.14 15.77
CA TRP A 175 4.57 2.23 14.78
C TRP A 175 4.15 1.69 13.42
N PHE A 176 4.84 0.67 12.92
CA PHE A 176 4.60 0.15 11.59
C PHE A 176 3.16 -0.30 11.45
N ILE A 177 2.64 -1.06 12.41
CA ILE A 177 1.24 -1.50 12.41
C ILE A 177 0.28 -0.32 12.60
N THR A 178 0.53 0.60 13.53
CA THR A 178 -0.30 1.79 13.77
C THR A 178 -0.53 2.56 12.47
N GLU A 179 0.53 2.79 11.69
CA GLU A 179 0.46 3.52 10.44
C GLU A 179 -0.25 2.77 9.31
N LEU A 180 -0.23 1.42 9.31
CA LEU A 180 -1.05 0.63 8.38
C LEU A 180 -2.54 0.86 8.63
N PHE A 181 -2.97 0.78 9.89
CA PHE A 181 -4.36 1.03 10.28
C PHE A 181 -4.75 2.49 10.02
N ARG A 182 -3.90 3.45 10.38
CA ARG A 182 -4.16 4.88 10.14
C ARG A 182 -4.39 5.17 8.66
N ALA A 183 -3.58 4.59 7.76
CA ALA A 183 -3.77 4.77 6.31
C ALA A 183 -5.11 4.23 5.80
N LEU A 184 -5.58 3.11 6.33
CA LEU A 184 -6.88 2.53 5.99
C LEU A 184 -8.04 3.37 6.54
N ASN A 185 -7.89 3.89 7.77
CA ASN A 185 -8.86 4.76 8.43
C ASN A 185 -9.03 6.08 7.65
N ASP A 186 -7.92 6.78 7.40
CA ASP A 186 -7.92 8.09 6.74
C ASP A 186 -8.40 8.04 5.28
N ALA A 187 -8.24 6.91 4.61
CA ALA A 187 -8.72 6.73 3.24
C ALA A 187 -10.26 6.69 3.19
N GLY A 188 -10.92 6.22 4.25
CA GLY A 188 -12.38 6.23 4.38
C GLY A 188 -12.96 7.62 4.61
N ASP A 189 -12.29 8.44 5.42
CA ASP A 189 -12.74 9.79 5.77
C ASP A 189 -12.73 10.76 4.58
N LYS A 190 -12.01 10.43 3.49
CA LYS A 190 -11.87 11.25 2.28
C LYS A 190 -12.81 10.88 1.13
N LEU A 191 -13.65 9.84 1.28
CA LEU A 191 -14.63 9.46 0.26
C LEU A 191 -15.91 10.32 0.39
N PRO A 192 -16.32 11.06 -0.65
CA PRO A 192 -17.59 11.80 -0.61
C PRO A 192 -18.76 10.80 -0.63
N GLY A 193 -19.45 10.63 0.50
CA GLY A 193 -20.66 9.80 0.58
C GLY A 193 -20.94 9.09 1.91
N ARG A 194 -20.00 9.09 2.86
CA ARG A 194 -20.27 8.66 4.25
C ARG A 194 -19.93 9.79 5.22
N SER A 195 -20.80 10.79 5.28
CA SER A 195 -20.91 11.61 6.48
C SER A 195 -21.44 10.72 7.59
N THR A 196 -20.61 10.38 8.58
CA THR A 196 -21.09 9.91 9.87
C THR A 196 -22.00 10.99 10.47
N PRO A 197 -23.11 10.65 11.15
CA PRO A 197 -23.87 11.63 11.90
C PRO A 197 -23.00 12.02 13.10
N PHE A 198 -22.35 13.17 13.02
CA PHE A 198 -21.64 13.75 14.15
C PHE A 198 -22.67 14.15 15.21
N LEU A 199 -22.66 13.41 16.32
CA LEU A 199 -23.23 13.84 17.58
C LEU A 199 -22.47 15.10 18.00
N GLY A 200 -23.19 16.22 18.12
CA GLY A 200 -22.60 17.54 18.31
C GLY A 200 -21.88 17.72 19.64
N LYS A 201 -20.85 18.56 19.61
CA LYS A 201 -20.80 19.80 20.41
C LYS A 201 -19.64 20.68 19.94
N ASP A 202 -19.93 21.97 19.97
CA ASP A 202 -19.09 23.08 19.57
C ASP A 202 -17.73 23.07 20.28
N ILE A 203 -16.66 23.24 19.49
CA ILE A 203 -15.43 23.87 19.96
C ILE A 203 -15.01 24.89 18.89
N GLU A 204 -14.89 26.12 19.36
CA GLU A 204 -14.59 27.35 18.65
C GLU A 204 -13.32 27.25 17.77
N ARG A 205 -13.28 28.03 16.68
CA ARG A 205 -12.05 28.32 15.94
C ARG A 205 -11.19 29.29 16.77
N PRO A 206 -9.87 29.04 16.93
CA PRO A 206 -8.94 30.14 17.11
C PRO A 206 -7.84 30.17 16.05
N GLY A 207 -7.31 31.37 15.82
CA GLY A 207 -6.39 31.69 14.75
C GLY A 207 -4.98 31.11 14.91
N SER A 208 -4.23 31.19 13.82
CA SER A 208 -2.78 31.48 13.77
C SER A 208 -1.92 30.86 14.89
N LEU A 209 -1.49 29.61 14.71
CA LEU A 209 -0.40 29.00 15.47
C LEU A 209 0.53 28.18 14.54
N SER A 210 1.81 28.18 14.92
CA SER A 210 3.05 27.70 14.26
C SER A 210 3.04 26.31 13.59
N PRO A 211 3.97 26.04 12.65
CA PRO A 211 4.10 24.74 11.98
C PRO A 211 4.77 23.71 12.89
N THR A 212 3.98 23.07 13.74
CA THR A 212 4.33 21.79 14.37
C THR A 212 3.29 20.77 13.95
N THR A 213 3.30 20.40 12.66
CA THR A 213 2.54 19.25 12.18
C THR A 213 3.29 17.99 12.61
N SER A 214 2.81 17.31 13.66
CA SER A 214 3.35 16.00 14.03
C SER A 214 3.26 15.04 12.82
N PHE A 215 4.23 14.14 12.69
CA PHE A 215 4.21 13.10 11.64
C PHE A 215 2.91 12.28 11.66
N GLU A 216 2.25 12.22 12.83
CA GLU A 216 0.96 11.55 13.05
C GLU A 216 -0.21 12.16 12.28
N ALA A 217 -0.19 13.47 12.02
CA ALA A 217 -1.21 14.17 11.24
C ALA A 217 -0.87 14.24 9.74
N ALA A 218 0.31 13.75 9.34
CA ALA A 218 0.84 13.95 8.01
C ALA A 218 0.14 13.06 6.98
N ASN A 219 -0.48 13.67 5.98
CA ASN A 219 -1.03 12.95 4.84
C ASN A 219 0.08 12.40 3.92
N ALA A 220 -0.27 11.56 2.95
CA ALA A 220 0.70 10.93 2.06
C ALA A 220 1.61 11.90 1.28
N ARG A 221 1.22 13.16 1.08
CA ARG A 221 2.09 14.17 0.44
C ARG A 221 3.16 14.67 1.41
N GLU A 222 2.76 14.98 2.64
CA GLU A 222 3.66 15.47 3.70
C GLU A 222 4.70 14.42 4.08
N ARG A 223 4.30 13.15 4.27
CA ARG A 223 5.26 12.06 4.54
C ARG A 223 6.30 11.91 3.44
N ARG A 224 5.88 11.98 2.17
CA ARG A 224 6.82 11.94 1.04
C ARG A 224 7.75 13.15 1.00
N GLN A 225 7.25 14.33 1.38
CA GLN A 225 8.09 15.52 1.46
C GLN A 225 9.13 15.35 2.57
N PHE A 226 8.72 14.87 3.75
CA PHE A 226 9.62 14.57 4.86
C PHE A 226 10.78 13.65 4.44
N TYR A 227 10.52 12.54 3.75
CA TYR A 227 11.59 11.65 3.29
C TYR A 227 12.54 12.31 2.27
N ARG A 228 12.00 13.15 1.37
CA ARG A 228 12.82 13.94 0.44
C ARG A 228 13.67 14.98 1.15
N ASP A 229 13.11 15.65 2.16
CA ASP A 229 13.80 16.67 2.96
C ASP A 229 14.94 16.03 3.79
N CYS A 230 14.77 14.77 4.20
CA CYS A 230 15.85 13.96 4.78
C CYS A 230 16.93 13.54 3.76
N GLY A 231 16.74 13.84 2.47
CA GLY A 231 17.68 13.49 1.41
C GLY A 231 17.57 12.05 0.91
N LEU A 232 16.48 11.34 1.19
CA LEU A 232 16.26 10.01 0.61
C LEU A 232 15.73 10.11 -0.82
N SER A 233 16.35 9.33 -1.71
CA SER A 233 15.80 9.07 -3.05
C SER A 233 14.86 7.86 -3.03
N TYR A 234 13.96 7.83 -4.02
CA TYR A 234 13.09 6.70 -4.34
C TYR A 234 13.31 6.23 -5.78
N GLU A 235 14.27 6.82 -6.49
CA GLU A 235 14.65 6.47 -7.85
C GLU A 235 15.59 5.27 -7.85
N ARG A 236 15.36 4.32 -8.76
CA ARG A 236 16.05 3.02 -8.76
C ARG A 236 17.56 3.18 -8.83
N ASP A 237 18.04 4.05 -9.71
CA ASP A 237 19.47 4.19 -9.99
C ASP A 237 20.20 4.79 -8.78
N ASP A 238 19.58 5.74 -8.08
CA ASP A 238 20.11 6.31 -6.83
C ASP A 238 20.19 5.26 -5.72
N LEU A 239 19.18 4.39 -5.61
CA LEU A 239 19.11 3.33 -4.60
C LEU A 239 20.13 2.21 -4.87
N VAL A 240 20.37 1.88 -6.15
CA VAL A 240 21.46 0.99 -6.56
C VAL A 240 22.81 1.62 -6.19
N ALA A 241 23.04 2.88 -6.58
CA ALA A 241 24.28 3.60 -6.26
C ALA A 241 24.52 3.70 -4.75
N PHE A 242 23.46 3.92 -3.96
CA PHE A 242 23.53 4.02 -2.49
C PHE A 242 24.09 2.75 -1.84
N THR A 243 23.70 1.57 -2.35
CA THR A 243 24.08 0.26 -1.76
C THR A 243 25.31 -0.38 -2.44
N GLN A 244 25.67 0.05 -3.65
CA GLN A 244 26.63 -0.63 -4.52
C GLN A 244 27.97 -0.98 -3.85
N THR A 245 28.58 -0.03 -3.14
CA THR A 245 29.90 -0.24 -2.51
C THR A 245 29.85 -1.32 -1.44
N GLU A 246 28.87 -1.25 -0.55
CA GLU A 246 28.67 -2.22 0.54
C GLU A 246 28.21 -3.57 -0.01
N GLN A 247 27.37 -3.57 -1.05
CA GLN A 247 26.89 -4.79 -1.71
C GLN A 247 28.07 -5.58 -2.27
N ARG A 248 29.01 -4.91 -2.97
CA ARG A 248 30.22 -5.56 -3.48
C ARG A 248 31.07 -6.17 -2.36
N LEU A 249 31.20 -5.49 -1.22
CA LEU A 249 31.96 -6.01 -0.08
C LEU A 249 31.28 -7.24 0.53
N VAL A 250 29.94 -7.27 0.59
CA VAL A 250 29.17 -8.44 1.02
C VAL A 250 29.31 -9.60 0.04
N ASP A 251 29.22 -9.33 -1.26
CA ASP A 251 29.35 -10.34 -2.32
C ASP A 251 30.77 -10.95 -2.35
N GLU A 252 31.79 -10.15 -2.06
CA GLU A 252 33.19 -10.59 -1.92
C GLU A 252 33.49 -11.27 -0.57
N GLY A 253 32.51 -11.36 0.34
CA GLY A 253 32.67 -11.95 1.68
C GLY A 253 33.54 -11.12 2.63
N LYS A 254 33.82 -9.85 2.30
CA LYS A 254 34.61 -8.91 3.11
C LYS A 254 33.80 -8.24 4.22
N LEU A 255 32.48 -8.18 4.05
CA LEU A 255 31.52 -7.75 5.06
C LEU A 255 30.40 -8.75 5.21
N THR A 256 29.89 -8.90 6.42
CA THR A 256 28.62 -9.58 6.66
C THR A 256 27.44 -8.68 6.28
N TYR A 257 26.29 -9.29 6.00
CA TYR A 257 25.04 -8.55 5.75
C TYR A 257 24.69 -7.59 6.90
N ASN A 258 24.88 -8.00 8.16
CA ASN A 258 24.54 -7.17 9.32
C ASN A 258 25.49 -5.97 9.46
N GLU A 259 26.78 -6.13 9.19
CA GLU A 259 27.73 -5.00 9.19
C GLU A 259 27.38 -3.98 8.11
N ALA A 260 27.09 -4.44 6.89
CA ALA A 260 26.67 -3.57 5.80
C ALA A 260 25.34 -2.83 6.11
N MET A 261 24.39 -3.52 6.76
CA MET A 261 23.13 -2.91 7.22
C MET A 261 23.38 -1.76 8.21
N VAL A 262 24.30 -1.94 9.17
CA VAL A 262 24.67 -0.89 10.12
C VAL A 262 25.31 0.30 9.39
N ASN A 263 26.27 0.04 8.49
CA ASN A 263 26.98 1.07 7.72
C ASN A 263 26.06 1.92 6.82
N LEU A 264 25.01 1.31 6.28
CA LEU A 264 24.07 1.98 5.38
C LEU A 264 22.94 2.68 6.13
N TYR A 265 22.31 2.00 7.09
CA TYR A 265 21.00 2.38 7.63
C TYR A 265 21.02 2.80 9.10
N GLU A 266 22.06 2.50 9.89
CA GLU A 266 22.13 2.92 11.30
C GLU A 266 23.09 4.10 11.52
N THR A 267 24.21 4.15 10.80
CA THR A 267 25.24 5.19 11.05
C THR A 267 25.01 6.50 10.31
N ARG A 268 24.28 6.48 9.18
CA ARG A 268 24.05 7.66 8.32
C ARG A 268 22.93 8.56 8.83
N GLU A 269 23.15 9.87 8.75
CA GLU A 269 22.25 10.90 9.30
C GLU A 269 20.79 10.84 8.82
N PRO A 270 20.47 10.66 7.52
CA PRO A 270 19.08 10.58 7.07
C PRO A 270 18.25 9.53 7.81
N TRP A 271 18.82 8.34 8.00
CA TRP A 271 18.13 7.22 8.61
C TRP A 271 18.03 7.34 10.14
N LYS A 272 18.98 8.03 10.79
CA LYS A 272 18.86 8.40 12.21
C LYS A 272 17.70 9.37 12.43
N THR A 273 17.61 10.42 11.61
CA THR A 273 16.50 11.39 11.68
C THR A 273 15.17 10.69 11.46
N ILE A 274 15.07 9.84 10.44
CA ILE A 274 13.85 9.08 10.17
C ILE A 274 13.48 8.15 11.34
N ALA A 275 14.45 7.43 11.92
CA ALA A 275 14.19 6.51 13.03
C ALA A 275 13.58 7.22 14.26
N GLN A 276 13.87 8.50 14.48
CA GLN A 276 13.27 9.31 15.54
C GLN A 276 11.77 9.55 15.36
N HIS A 277 11.22 9.33 14.16
CA HIS A 277 9.79 9.43 13.87
C HIS A 277 9.11 8.05 13.70
N GLN A 278 9.86 6.95 13.79
CA GLN A 278 9.37 5.59 13.60
C GLN A 278 9.08 4.90 14.95
N HIS A 279 8.31 5.58 15.80
CA HIS A 279 7.87 5.06 17.09
C HIS A 279 6.38 5.30 17.30
N ALA A 280 5.73 4.40 18.01
CA ALA A 280 4.37 4.57 18.52
C ALA A 280 4.18 3.72 19.77
N THR A 281 3.16 4.07 20.54
CA THR A 281 2.72 3.39 21.75
C THR A 281 1.58 2.41 21.45
N LEU A 282 1.37 1.45 22.35
CA LEU A 282 0.22 0.52 22.24
C LEU A 282 -1.12 1.24 22.37
N ASP A 283 -1.19 2.37 23.10
CA ASP A 283 -2.41 3.17 23.22
C ASP A 283 -2.77 3.87 21.91
N GLU A 284 -1.77 4.37 21.17
CA GLU A 284 -1.98 4.90 19.81
C GLU A 284 -2.50 3.81 18.87
N LEU A 285 -1.86 2.63 18.89
CA LEU A 285 -2.31 1.50 18.09
C LEU A 285 -3.76 1.10 18.44
N LYS A 286 -4.08 1.04 19.72
CA LYS A 286 -5.43 0.72 20.20
C LYS A 286 -6.47 1.73 19.70
N ARG A 287 -6.14 3.02 19.65
CA ARG A 287 -7.04 4.04 19.07
C ARG A 287 -7.29 3.78 17.58
N GLU A 288 -6.25 3.44 16.82
CA GLU A 288 -6.40 3.12 15.40
C GLU A 288 -7.16 1.81 15.15
N HIS A 289 -7.02 0.81 16.01
CA HIS A 289 -7.86 -0.39 15.98
C HIS A 289 -9.34 -0.04 16.17
N VAL A 290 -9.69 0.74 17.20
CA VAL A 290 -11.08 1.15 17.47
C VAL A 290 -11.65 1.96 16.32
N ARG A 291 -10.89 2.92 15.75
CA ARG A 291 -11.29 3.64 14.54
C ARG A 291 -11.58 2.69 13.38
N ASN A 292 -10.77 1.64 13.21
CA ASN A 292 -10.88 0.73 12.08
C ASN A 292 -12.09 -0.20 12.13
N GLU A 293 -12.67 -0.46 13.30
CA GLU A 293 -13.87 -1.31 13.45
C GLU A 293 -15.05 -0.82 12.59
N GLN A 294 -15.16 0.50 12.40
CA GLN A 294 -16.22 1.15 11.63
C GLN A 294 -15.71 1.86 10.36
N ALA A 295 -14.43 1.73 10.03
CA ALA A 295 -13.83 2.40 8.88
C ALA A 295 -14.37 1.86 7.54
N ALA A 296 -14.22 2.65 6.47
CA ALA A 296 -14.59 2.22 5.13
C ALA A 296 -13.73 1.05 4.62
N HIS A 297 -12.49 0.93 5.10
CA HIS A 297 -11.54 -0.13 4.75
C HIS A 297 -11.15 -0.90 6.02
N ARG A 298 -11.92 -1.95 6.35
CA ARG A 298 -11.74 -2.68 7.60
C ARG A 298 -10.67 -3.76 7.46
N VAL A 299 -9.75 -3.82 8.42
CA VAL A 299 -8.79 -4.92 8.54
C VAL A 299 -9.53 -6.13 9.08
N VAL A 300 -9.72 -7.14 8.24
CA VAL A 300 -10.32 -8.43 8.62
C VAL A 300 -9.27 -9.50 8.87
N GLY A 301 -8.01 -9.22 8.55
CA GLY A 301 -6.89 -10.08 8.89
C GLY A 301 -5.56 -9.34 8.80
N LEU A 302 -4.64 -9.72 9.67
CA LEU A 302 -3.26 -9.25 9.67
C LEU A 302 -2.35 -10.47 9.75
N VAL A 303 -1.49 -10.62 8.75
CA VAL A 303 -0.51 -11.68 8.64
C VAL A 303 0.87 -11.10 8.93
N VAL A 304 1.62 -11.75 9.81
CA VAL A 304 3.00 -11.40 10.12
C VAL A 304 3.90 -12.61 9.92
N GLU A 305 5.01 -12.40 9.22
CA GLU A 305 6.06 -13.41 9.07
C GLU A 305 7.03 -13.40 10.27
N THR A 306 7.43 -14.58 10.74
CA THR A 306 8.52 -14.70 11.71
C THR A 306 9.23 -16.05 11.63
N ARG A 307 10.31 -16.21 12.39
CA ARG A 307 11.08 -17.45 12.47
C ARG A 307 10.41 -18.43 13.46
N PRO A 308 10.48 -19.75 13.21
CA PRO A 308 9.94 -20.75 14.13
C PRO A 308 10.45 -20.61 15.58
N SER A 309 11.74 -20.28 15.75
CA SER A 309 12.36 -20.09 17.08
C SER A 309 11.79 -18.93 17.90
N LEU A 310 11.02 -18.03 17.27
CA LEU A 310 10.42 -16.86 17.91
C LEU A 310 8.95 -17.04 18.23
N ILE A 311 8.39 -18.23 17.99
CA ILE A 311 7.04 -18.59 18.41
C ILE A 311 7.06 -18.98 19.89
N THR A 312 7.09 -17.96 20.74
CA THR A 312 6.99 -18.08 22.20
C THR A 312 5.66 -17.50 22.68
N PRO A 313 5.14 -17.89 23.85
CA PRO A 313 3.91 -17.32 24.40
C PRO A 313 3.94 -15.78 24.51
N GLU A 314 5.09 -15.21 24.88
CA GLU A 314 5.27 -13.75 24.96
C GLU A 314 5.16 -13.09 23.58
N ASN A 315 5.88 -13.59 22.57
CA ASN A 315 5.86 -13.03 21.23
C ASN A 315 4.49 -13.21 20.57
N LEU A 316 3.81 -14.34 20.78
CA LEU A 316 2.45 -14.57 20.30
C LEU A 316 1.45 -13.62 20.96
N THR A 317 1.60 -13.36 22.26
CA THR A 317 0.78 -12.37 22.97
C THR A 317 0.99 -10.99 22.37
N PHE A 318 2.24 -10.60 22.12
CA PHE A 318 2.55 -9.33 21.47
C PHE A 318 1.99 -9.23 20.05
N LEU A 319 2.16 -10.25 19.21
CA LEU A 319 1.57 -10.29 17.86
C LEU A 319 0.05 -10.17 17.90
N ARG A 320 -0.60 -10.81 18.88
CA ARG A 320 -2.05 -10.69 19.08
C ARG A 320 -2.44 -9.29 19.55
N THR A 321 -1.64 -8.63 20.40
CA THR A 321 -1.84 -7.21 20.78
C THR A 321 -1.73 -6.30 19.55
N LEU A 322 -0.86 -6.62 18.60
CA LEU A 322 -0.76 -5.90 17.32
C LEU A 322 -1.94 -6.15 16.37
N GLY A 323 -2.86 -7.05 16.72
CA GLY A 323 -4.01 -7.41 15.87
C GLY A 323 -3.73 -8.52 14.86
N ALA A 324 -2.60 -9.24 14.97
CA ALA A 324 -2.29 -10.35 14.08
C ALA A 324 -3.30 -11.50 14.24
N THR A 325 -3.83 -11.98 13.12
CA THR A 325 -4.77 -13.10 13.06
C THR A 325 -4.15 -14.34 12.41
N LYS A 326 -2.99 -14.20 11.77
CA LYS A 326 -2.24 -15.28 11.14
C LYS A 326 -0.75 -15.02 11.30
N VAL A 327 0.01 -16.08 11.60
CA VAL A 327 1.47 -16.03 11.63
C VAL A 327 1.99 -16.98 10.56
N GLN A 328 2.88 -16.48 9.72
CA GLN A 328 3.59 -17.29 8.74
C GLN A 328 5.00 -17.60 9.25
N MET A 329 5.32 -18.88 9.33
CA MET A 329 6.62 -19.35 9.80
C MET A 329 7.44 -19.90 8.65
N GLY A 330 8.67 -19.42 8.51
CA GLY A 330 9.64 -20.00 7.59
C GLY A 330 10.28 -21.27 8.15
N VAL A 331 9.54 -22.39 8.17
CA VAL A 331 10.05 -23.71 8.63
C VAL A 331 11.18 -24.24 7.75
N GLN A 332 11.13 -23.95 6.44
CA GLN A 332 12.07 -24.40 5.39
C GLN A 332 12.10 -25.92 5.18
N SER A 333 12.54 -26.69 6.18
CA SER A 333 12.61 -28.15 6.18
C SER A 333 12.15 -28.70 7.53
N LEU A 334 11.60 -29.91 7.51
CA LEU A 334 11.29 -30.69 8.73
C LEU A 334 12.41 -31.66 9.10
N ASP A 335 13.43 -31.77 8.25
CA ASP A 335 14.64 -32.56 8.47
C ASP A 335 15.62 -31.80 9.37
N GLN A 336 16.16 -32.47 10.39
CA GLN A 336 16.98 -31.86 11.45
C GLN A 336 18.45 -31.79 11.09
#